data_AF-A0A3G2JQB2-F1
#
_entry.id   AF-A0A3G2JQB2-F1
#
_cell.length_a   1.000
_cell.length_b   1.000
_cell.length_c   1.000
_cell.angle_alpha   90.00
_cell.angle_beta   90.00
_cell.angle_gamma   90.00
#
_symmetry.space_group_name_H-M   'P 1'
#
loop_
_entity.id
_entity.type
_entity.pdbx_description
1 polymer ?
#
loop_
_entity_poly.entity_id
_entity_poly.type
_entity_poly.pdbx_seq_one_letter_code
_entity_poly.pdbx_strand_id
1 'polypeptide(L)'
;GFVAPDAYQSPDIICHKNATNARGHASVKAGDSVLFQWVPVPWPHPGPVLDYLANCNGECETVDKTTLKFFKIDGIGLLSGANPGNWASDVLIANNNTWVVQIPEDLETGNYVLRHEIIALHSAEEADGAQNYPQCFNLAVTGTGSLQPTGVLATELYQESDPGILFNIYTSPLTYIMPGPTVVSGLPSSVAQGSSTATATSSATVPGNASTGGTSSRT
;
A
#
# COMPACT_ATOMS: atom_id res chain seq x y z
N GLY A 1 10.26 4.09 11.90
CA GLY A 1 9.36 5.05 12.58
C GLY A 1 8.03 5.11 11.85
N PHE A 2 7.08 5.92 12.30
CA PHE A 2 5.77 6.14 11.67
C PHE A 2 5.57 7.61 11.30
N VAL A 3 4.53 7.88 10.51
CA VAL A 3 3.96 9.21 10.28
C VAL A 3 2.72 9.34 11.18
N ALA A 4 2.66 10.39 11.99
CA ALA A 4 1.53 10.65 12.89
C ALA A 4 0.49 11.54 12.19
N PRO A 5 -0.74 11.63 12.72
CA PRO A 5 -1.80 12.48 12.18
C PRO A 5 -1.41 13.95 11.98
N ASP A 6 -0.66 14.57 12.89
CA ASP A 6 -0.08 15.92 12.75
C ASP A 6 0.74 16.17 11.46
N ALA A 7 1.18 15.10 10.79
CA ALA A 7 1.95 15.14 9.55
C ALA A 7 1.14 14.68 8.32
N TYR A 8 -0.18 14.46 8.43
CA TYR A 8 -1.02 14.02 7.31
C TYR A 8 -1.11 15.03 6.17
N GLN A 9 -0.98 16.32 6.43
CA GLN A 9 -0.92 17.34 5.37
C GLN A 9 0.51 17.64 4.89
N SER A 10 1.50 16.87 5.35
CA SER A 10 2.91 17.05 4.98
C SER A 10 3.36 16.05 3.90
N PRO A 11 4.47 16.31 3.19
CA PRO A 11 5.03 15.36 2.22
C PRO A 11 5.49 14.02 2.80
N ASP A 12 5.53 13.86 4.13
CA ASP A 12 5.93 12.62 4.79
C ASP A 12 4.84 11.53 4.69
N ILE A 13 3.56 11.89 4.64
CA ILE A 13 2.46 10.90 4.54
C ILE A 13 2.42 10.18 3.18
N ILE A 14 3.10 10.75 2.17
CA ILE A 14 3.08 10.27 0.80
C ILE A 14 3.77 8.91 0.70
N CYS A 15 5.06 8.87 1.06
CA CYS A 15 5.92 7.68 0.92
C CYS A 15 6.85 7.48 2.13
N HIS A 16 6.45 7.99 3.30
CA HIS A 16 7.24 8.08 4.53
C HIS A 16 8.20 9.28 4.60
N LYS A 17 8.76 9.46 5.80
CA LYS A 17 9.62 10.56 6.21
C LYS A 17 10.81 10.74 5.27
N ASN A 18 10.94 11.95 4.73
CA ASN A 18 12.05 12.31 3.83
C ASN A 18 12.18 11.41 2.60
N ALA A 19 11.12 10.69 2.20
CA ALA A 19 11.21 9.77 1.08
C ALA A 19 11.55 10.49 -0.22
N THR A 20 12.52 9.94 -0.94
CA THR A 20 12.91 10.29 -2.30
C THR A 20 12.60 9.13 -3.24
N ASN A 21 12.47 9.41 -4.53
CA ASN A 21 12.16 8.40 -5.55
C ASN A 21 13.11 7.22 -5.49
N ALA A 22 12.56 6.01 -5.61
CA ALA A 22 13.35 4.83 -5.94
C ALA A 22 14.01 5.06 -7.31
N ARG A 23 15.22 4.52 -7.49
CA ARG A 23 16.03 4.73 -8.71
C ARG A 23 15.79 3.70 -9.82
N GLY A 24 14.77 2.88 -9.66
CA GLY A 24 14.33 1.92 -10.66
C GLY A 24 12.94 1.38 -10.30
N HIS A 25 12.43 0.48 -11.13
CA HIS A 25 11.08 -0.07 -11.04
C HIS A 25 11.05 -1.59 -11.19
N ALA A 26 9.95 -2.20 -10.75
CA ALA A 26 9.62 -3.59 -11.06
C ALA A 26 8.62 -3.64 -12.24
N SER A 27 8.95 -4.38 -13.29
CA SER A 27 7.99 -4.64 -14.38
C SER A 27 7.00 -5.73 -13.98
N VAL A 28 5.70 -5.44 -14.13
CA VAL A 28 4.60 -6.36 -13.81
C VAL A 28 3.54 -6.33 -14.91
N LYS A 29 2.68 -7.34 -14.95
CA LYS A 29 1.46 -7.32 -15.76
C LYS A 29 0.28 -6.87 -14.91
N ALA A 30 -0.69 -6.20 -15.54
CA ALA A 30 -2.02 -6.07 -14.97
C ALA A 30 -2.56 -7.48 -14.67
N GLY A 31 -3.14 -7.67 -13.49
CA GLY A 31 -3.56 -8.97 -12.96
C GLY A 31 -2.52 -9.69 -12.09
N ASP A 32 -1.23 -9.32 -12.15
CA ASP A 32 -0.20 -9.91 -11.28
C ASP A 32 -0.47 -9.59 -9.80
N SER A 33 -0.02 -10.48 -8.93
CA SER A 33 -0.04 -10.25 -7.48
C SER A 33 1.34 -9.81 -6.98
N VAL A 34 1.35 -8.84 -6.06
CA VAL A 34 2.53 -8.35 -5.36
C VAL A 34 2.43 -8.75 -3.89
N LEU A 35 3.46 -9.41 -3.37
CA LEU A 35 3.55 -9.80 -1.96
C LEU A 35 4.54 -8.88 -1.23
N PHE A 36 4.08 -8.25 -0.15
CA PHE A 36 4.92 -7.48 0.77
C PHE A 36 5.35 -8.35 1.93
N GLN A 37 6.65 -8.32 2.28
CA GLN A 37 7.18 -8.97 3.47
C GLN A 37 7.57 -7.91 4.50
N TRP A 38 6.88 -7.89 5.62
CA TRP A 38 7.19 -7.02 6.74
C TRP A 38 8.20 -7.67 7.69
N VAL A 39 9.09 -6.83 8.23
CA VAL A 39 10.06 -7.21 9.26
C VAL A 39 10.13 -6.12 10.33
N PRO A 40 10.49 -6.45 11.58
CA PRO A 40 10.72 -7.79 12.12
C PRO A 40 9.44 -8.63 12.24
N VAL A 41 9.59 -9.94 12.42
CA VAL A 41 8.48 -10.88 12.66
C VAL A 41 8.33 -11.15 14.16
N PRO A 42 7.11 -11.06 14.75
CA PRO A 42 5.86 -10.62 14.14
C PRO A 42 5.71 -9.10 14.09
N TRP A 43 4.82 -8.61 13.22
CA TRP A 43 4.32 -7.24 13.29
C TRP A 43 3.59 -7.04 14.64
N PRO A 44 3.84 -5.95 15.39
CA PRO A 44 3.43 -5.87 16.79
C PRO A 44 2.09 -5.14 17.05
N HIS A 45 1.39 -4.64 16.03
CA HIS A 45 0.27 -3.71 16.26
C HIS A 45 -1.03 -4.05 15.51
N PRO A 46 -2.21 -3.86 16.14
CA PRO A 46 -3.51 -4.01 15.46
C PRO A 46 -3.80 -2.84 14.53
N GLY A 47 -4.42 -3.12 13.38
CA GLY A 47 -5.01 -2.09 12.53
C GLY A 47 -5.22 -2.51 11.07
N PRO A 48 -5.75 -1.60 10.23
CA PRO A 48 -6.00 -1.86 8.82
C PRO A 48 -4.72 -1.99 7.99
N VAL A 49 -4.87 -2.59 6.81
CA VAL A 49 -3.88 -2.63 5.73
C VAL A 49 -4.54 -2.09 4.46
N LEU A 50 -3.85 -1.20 3.73
CA LEU A 50 -4.37 -0.50 2.56
C LEU A 50 -3.32 -0.40 1.45
N ASP A 51 -3.75 -0.61 0.22
CA ASP A 51 -2.92 -0.42 -0.97
C ASP A 51 -3.52 0.56 -1.98
N TYR A 52 -2.65 1.40 -2.53
CA TYR A 52 -3.00 2.43 -3.49
C TYR A 52 -2.06 2.42 -4.69
N LEU A 53 -2.56 2.87 -5.84
CA LEU A 53 -1.74 3.19 -7.00
C LEU A 53 -1.88 4.68 -7.36
N ALA A 54 -0.82 5.28 -7.84
CA ALA A 54 -0.83 6.60 -8.46
C ALA A 54 -0.01 6.57 -9.75
N ASN A 55 -0.59 7.04 -10.86
CA ASN A 55 0.12 7.09 -12.14
C ASN A 55 1.21 8.17 -12.08
N CYS A 56 2.43 7.81 -12.47
CA CYS A 56 3.59 8.71 -12.51
C CYS A 56 3.54 9.70 -13.68
N ASN A 57 2.70 9.45 -14.69
CA ASN A 57 2.58 10.20 -15.94
C ASN A 57 3.95 10.40 -16.63
N GLY A 58 4.79 9.38 -16.55
CA GLY A 58 6.20 9.42 -16.91
C GLY A 58 7.01 8.43 -16.06
N GLU A 59 8.31 8.66 -15.90
CA GLU A 59 9.19 7.80 -15.09
C GLU A 59 8.99 8.06 -13.58
N CYS A 60 8.65 7.03 -12.81
CA CYS A 60 8.47 7.13 -11.36
C CYS A 60 9.78 7.48 -10.62
N GLU A 61 10.92 7.28 -11.25
CA GLU A 61 12.25 7.62 -10.75
C GLU A 61 12.47 9.14 -10.65
N THR A 62 11.64 9.92 -11.34
CA THR A 62 11.76 11.39 -11.41
C THR A 62 10.47 12.13 -11.07
N VAL A 63 9.37 11.42 -10.81
CA VAL A 63 8.08 12.03 -10.51
C VAL A 63 8.15 12.86 -9.22
N ASP A 64 7.56 14.06 -9.24
CA ASP A 64 7.34 14.81 -8.01
C ASP A 64 6.25 14.12 -7.19
N LYS A 65 6.63 13.51 -6.05
CA LYS A 65 5.72 12.75 -5.20
C LYS A 65 4.51 13.57 -4.73
N THR A 66 4.62 14.90 -4.65
CA THR A 66 3.52 15.79 -4.24
C THR A 66 2.41 15.93 -5.30
N THR A 67 2.68 15.48 -6.53
CA THR A 67 1.71 15.49 -7.63
C THR A 67 0.95 14.17 -7.80
N LEU A 68 1.38 13.12 -7.08
CA LEU A 68 0.81 11.78 -7.16
C LEU A 68 -0.62 11.77 -6.60
N LYS A 69 -1.57 11.30 -7.42
CA LYS A 69 -2.97 11.11 -7.06
C LYS A 69 -3.26 9.63 -6.89
N PHE A 70 -3.45 9.22 -5.64
CA PHE A 70 -3.63 7.84 -5.22
C PHE A 70 -5.09 7.41 -5.28
N PHE A 71 -5.36 6.29 -5.94
CA PHE A 71 -6.63 5.58 -5.89
C PHE A 71 -6.44 4.25 -5.16
N LYS A 72 -7.41 3.89 -4.32
CA LYS A 72 -7.34 2.71 -3.45
C LYS A 72 -7.70 1.45 -4.24
N ILE A 73 -6.81 0.46 -4.26
CA ILE A 73 -7.02 -0.81 -4.98
C ILE A 73 -7.40 -1.97 -4.06
N ASP A 74 -7.06 -1.89 -2.77
CA ASP A 74 -7.57 -2.78 -1.74
C ASP A 74 -7.67 -2.04 -0.39
N GLY A 75 -8.28 -2.70 0.60
CA GLY A 75 -8.22 -2.22 1.97
C GLY A 75 -9.09 -3.07 2.90
N ILE A 76 -8.47 -3.61 3.94
CA ILE A 76 -9.17 -4.34 5.01
C ILE A 76 -8.92 -3.62 6.34
N GLY A 77 -9.98 -3.49 7.15
CA GLY A 77 -9.91 -2.99 8.53
C GLY A 77 -10.19 -4.09 9.56
N LEU A 78 -11.18 -3.84 10.41
CA LEU A 78 -11.67 -4.80 11.39
C LEU A 78 -12.47 -5.92 10.70
N LEU A 79 -12.05 -7.17 10.90
CA LEU A 79 -12.70 -8.37 10.34
C LEU A 79 -13.79 -8.91 11.26
N SER A 80 -13.54 -8.93 12.56
CA SER A 80 -14.49 -9.44 13.56
C SER A 80 -14.08 -9.07 14.97
N GLY A 81 -15.02 -9.19 15.91
CA GLY A 81 -14.75 -8.98 17.33
C GLY A 81 -14.56 -7.51 17.69
N ALA A 82 -14.07 -7.30 18.90
CA ALA A 82 -13.93 -6.00 19.54
C ALA A 82 -12.93 -6.14 20.70
N ASN A 83 -12.31 -5.05 21.13
CA ASN A 83 -11.34 -5.01 22.23
C ASN A 83 -10.33 -6.18 22.21
N PRO A 84 -9.38 -6.24 21.26
CA PRO A 84 -9.11 -5.35 20.12
C PRO A 84 -9.75 -5.85 18.82
N GLY A 85 -10.38 -7.02 18.80
CA GLY A 85 -10.88 -7.65 17.57
C GLY A 85 -9.77 -8.30 16.74
N ASN A 86 -10.16 -8.80 15.56
CA ASN A 86 -9.28 -9.38 14.55
C ASN A 86 -9.23 -8.41 13.36
N TRP A 87 -8.04 -7.96 12.99
CA TRP A 87 -7.77 -6.95 11.97
C TRP A 87 -7.02 -7.53 10.78
N ALA A 88 -6.93 -6.73 9.72
CA ALA A 88 -6.04 -7.00 8.59
C ALA A 88 -4.59 -7.29 9.02
N SER A 89 -4.07 -6.56 10.02
CA SER A 89 -2.74 -6.83 10.59
C SER A 89 -2.59 -8.24 11.19
N ASP A 90 -3.66 -8.82 11.74
CA ASP A 90 -3.62 -10.19 12.28
C ASP A 90 -3.55 -11.23 11.17
N VAL A 91 -4.22 -10.97 10.03
CA VAL A 91 -4.07 -11.79 8.81
C VAL A 91 -2.64 -11.70 8.27
N LEU A 92 -2.05 -10.50 8.26
CA LEU A 92 -0.65 -10.31 7.87
C LEU A 92 0.29 -11.12 8.78
N ILE A 93 0.11 -11.06 10.10
CA ILE A 93 0.91 -11.82 11.08
C ILE A 93 0.75 -13.33 10.85
N ALA A 94 -0.49 -13.81 10.67
CA ALA A 94 -0.78 -15.23 10.44
C ALA A 94 -0.13 -15.76 9.15
N ASN A 95 0.09 -14.89 8.16
CA ASN A 95 0.77 -15.21 6.90
C ASN A 95 2.27 -14.89 6.94
N ASN A 96 2.92 -15.07 8.09
CA ASN A 96 4.37 -14.83 8.26
C ASN A 96 4.78 -13.39 7.93
N ASN A 97 4.00 -12.42 8.40
CA ASN A 97 4.16 -11.00 8.13
C ASN A 97 4.07 -10.63 6.64
N THR A 98 3.17 -11.28 5.89
CA THR A 98 2.99 -10.98 4.47
C THR A 98 1.61 -10.45 4.13
N TRP A 99 1.55 -9.61 3.10
CA TRP A 99 0.32 -9.09 2.52
C TRP A 99 0.36 -9.21 1.01
N VAL A 100 -0.73 -9.67 0.40
CA VAL A 100 -0.85 -9.83 -1.04
C VAL A 100 -1.88 -8.85 -1.59
N VAL A 101 -1.44 -8.05 -2.56
CA VAL A 101 -2.32 -7.18 -3.35
C VAL A 101 -2.29 -7.62 -4.81
N GLN A 102 -3.42 -7.52 -5.51
CA GLN A 102 -3.48 -7.76 -6.96
C GLN A 102 -3.50 -6.43 -7.72
N ILE A 103 -2.62 -6.29 -8.71
CA ILE A 103 -2.70 -5.19 -9.67
C ILE A 103 -3.96 -5.40 -10.51
N PRO A 104 -4.89 -4.43 -10.63
CA PRO A 104 -6.15 -4.66 -11.33
C PRO A 104 -5.94 -5.17 -12.76
N GLU A 105 -6.68 -6.19 -13.16
CA GLU A 105 -6.55 -6.82 -14.49
C GLU A 105 -6.81 -5.84 -15.64
N ASP A 106 -7.74 -4.91 -15.43
CA ASP A 106 -8.11 -3.88 -16.40
C ASP A 106 -7.31 -2.58 -16.23
N LEU A 107 -6.29 -2.53 -15.37
CA LEU A 107 -5.44 -1.34 -15.21
C LEU A 107 -4.77 -0.97 -16.53
N GLU A 108 -4.78 0.32 -16.89
CA GLU A 108 -4.07 0.78 -18.07
C GLU A 108 -2.55 0.61 -17.91
N THR A 109 -1.88 0.24 -19.01
CA THR A 109 -0.43 0.21 -19.11
C THR A 109 0.17 1.56 -18.71
N GLY A 110 1.21 1.53 -17.87
CA GLY A 110 1.87 2.75 -17.42
C GLY A 110 2.80 2.52 -16.24
N ASN A 111 3.42 3.61 -15.80
CA ASN A 111 4.29 3.62 -14.64
C ASN A 111 3.50 4.12 -13.43
N TYR A 112 3.53 3.37 -12.33
CA TYR A 112 2.75 3.67 -11.13
C TYR A 112 3.62 3.61 -9.88
N VAL A 113 3.35 4.50 -8.93
CA VAL A 113 3.76 4.29 -7.54
C VAL A 113 2.70 3.44 -6.85
N LEU A 114 3.10 2.26 -6.37
CA LEU A 114 2.34 1.43 -5.43
C LEU A 114 2.68 1.89 -4.01
N ARG A 115 1.67 2.35 -3.27
CA ARG A 115 1.77 2.76 -1.88
C ARG A 115 1.02 1.75 -1.01
N HIS A 116 1.77 0.95 -0.28
CA HIS A 116 1.30 -0.01 0.71
C HIS A 116 1.38 0.60 2.11
N GLU A 117 0.37 0.40 2.96
CA GLU A 117 0.35 1.00 4.29
C GLU A 117 -0.35 0.13 5.33
N ILE A 118 0.28 0.03 6.50
CA ILE A 118 -0.39 -0.39 7.73
C ILE A 118 -0.64 0.87 8.57
N ILE A 119 -1.82 0.97 9.19
CA ILE A 119 -2.10 2.01 10.20
C ILE A 119 -2.24 1.29 11.54
N ALA A 120 -1.35 1.54 12.50
CA ALA A 120 -1.48 0.97 13.83
C ALA A 120 -2.39 1.85 14.71
N LEU A 121 -3.34 1.21 15.38
CA LEU A 121 -4.42 1.88 16.12
C LEU A 121 -4.35 1.68 17.65
N HIS A 122 -3.26 1.11 18.16
CA HIS A 122 -3.11 0.75 19.59
C HIS A 122 -3.04 1.95 20.56
N SER A 123 -2.91 3.16 20.04
CA SER A 123 -2.93 4.41 20.83
C SER A 123 -3.82 5.47 20.18
N ALA A 124 -4.66 5.06 19.20
CA ALA A 124 -5.45 5.95 18.38
C ALA A 124 -6.67 6.53 19.12
N GLU A 125 -6.91 6.15 20.37
CA GLU A 125 -7.91 6.79 21.22
C GLU A 125 -7.56 8.24 21.59
N GLU A 126 -6.28 8.61 21.50
CA GLU A 126 -5.79 9.95 21.72
C GLU A 126 -5.50 10.66 20.38
N ALA A 127 -5.59 12.00 20.39
CA ALA A 127 -5.17 12.82 19.26
C ALA A 127 -3.71 12.52 18.88
N ASP A 128 -3.42 12.47 17.58
CA ASP A 128 -2.12 12.08 17.00
C ASP A 128 -1.62 10.67 17.37
N GLY A 129 -2.49 9.83 17.93
CA GLY A 129 -2.14 8.51 18.44
C GLY A 129 -2.08 7.39 17.38
N ALA A 130 -2.74 7.56 16.25
CA ALA A 130 -2.63 6.64 15.12
C ALA A 130 -1.22 6.69 14.51
N GLN A 131 -0.74 5.56 13.97
CA GLN A 131 0.62 5.47 13.45
C GLN A 131 0.61 4.88 12.04
N ASN A 132 0.94 5.71 11.04
CA ASN A 132 0.94 5.31 9.64
C ASN A 132 2.32 4.82 9.20
N TYR A 133 2.35 3.71 8.47
CA TYR A 133 3.56 3.09 7.93
C TYR A 133 3.50 2.97 6.40
N PRO A 134 3.44 4.09 5.64
CA PRO A 134 3.40 4.02 4.19
C PRO A 134 4.75 3.56 3.62
N GLN A 135 4.73 2.66 2.66
CA GLN A 135 5.88 2.18 1.89
C GLN A 135 5.56 2.28 0.39
N CYS A 136 6.44 2.91 -0.38
CA CYS A 136 6.23 3.14 -1.81
C CYS A 136 7.18 2.33 -2.69
N PHE A 137 6.66 1.88 -3.83
CA PHE A 137 7.36 1.06 -4.82
C PHE A 137 7.05 1.56 -6.23
N ASN A 138 8.04 1.58 -7.12
CA ASN A 138 7.83 1.92 -8.53
C ASN A 138 7.48 0.65 -9.31
N LEU A 139 6.39 0.69 -10.07
CA LEU A 139 5.96 -0.37 -10.97
C LEU A 139 5.89 0.13 -12.41
N ALA A 140 6.32 -0.70 -13.35
CA ALA A 140 6.04 -0.53 -14.78
C ALA A 140 5.01 -1.61 -15.17
N VAL A 141 3.73 -1.22 -15.25
CA VAL A 141 2.61 -2.12 -15.51
C VAL A 141 2.39 -2.26 -17.00
N THR A 142 2.24 -3.50 -17.48
CA THR A 142 1.86 -3.83 -18.87
C THR A 142 0.52 -4.56 -18.90
N GLY A 143 -0.34 -4.26 -19.87
CA GLY A 143 -1.66 -4.86 -19.99
C GLY A 143 -2.45 -4.33 -21.18
N THR A 144 -3.69 -4.81 -21.33
CA THR A 144 -4.63 -4.38 -22.37
C THR A 144 -5.81 -3.57 -21.81
N GLY A 145 -5.80 -3.30 -20.52
CA GLY A 145 -6.84 -2.57 -19.81
C GLY A 145 -6.86 -1.07 -20.12
N SER A 146 -7.92 -0.41 -19.66
CA SER A 146 -8.14 1.04 -19.82
C SER A 146 -8.68 1.71 -18.54
N LEU A 147 -8.64 1.00 -17.41
CA LEU A 147 -9.06 1.53 -16.12
C LEU A 147 -8.07 2.62 -15.68
N GLN A 148 -8.58 3.85 -15.58
CA GLN A 148 -7.86 5.01 -15.04
C GLN A 148 -8.70 5.67 -13.92
N PRO A 149 -8.64 5.15 -12.68
CA PRO A 149 -9.42 5.72 -11.60
C PRO A 149 -8.93 7.12 -11.24
N THR A 150 -9.85 8.01 -10.86
CA THR A 150 -9.47 9.31 -10.31
C THR A 150 -8.89 9.10 -8.91
N GLY A 151 -7.66 9.56 -8.69
CA GLY A 151 -7.00 9.51 -7.39
C GLY A 151 -7.11 10.82 -6.59
N VAL A 152 -6.65 10.77 -5.35
CA VAL A 152 -6.60 11.87 -4.38
C VAL A 152 -5.14 12.12 -3.97
N LEU A 153 -4.75 13.36 -3.69
CA LEU A 153 -3.39 13.63 -3.20
C LEU A 153 -3.17 12.92 -1.86
N ALA A 154 -1.96 12.41 -1.63
CA ALA A 154 -1.67 11.72 -0.37
C ALA A 154 -1.90 12.61 0.88
N THR A 155 -1.68 13.91 0.76
CA THR A 155 -1.93 14.91 1.82
C THR A 155 -3.41 15.20 2.08
N GLU A 156 -4.29 14.61 1.27
CA GLU A 156 -5.75 14.70 1.37
C GLU A 156 -6.38 13.33 1.65
N LEU A 157 -5.58 12.27 1.82
CA LEU A 157 -6.09 10.92 2.10
C LEU A 157 -6.73 10.84 3.49
N TYR A 158 -6.12 11.49 4.48
CA TYR A 158 -6.48 11.31 5.89
C TYR A 158 -6.57 12.66 6.60
N GLN A 159 -7.50 12.74 7.54
CA GLN A 159 -7.59 13.83 8.51
C GLN A 159 -7.42 13.28 9.92
N GLU A 160 -6.84 14.08 10.82
CA GLU A 160 -6.64 13.70 12.23
C GLU A 160 -7.94 13.27 12.91
N SER A 161 -9.06 13.92 12.56
CA SER A 161 -10.38 13.66 13.12
C SER A 161 -11.18 12.59 12.38
N ASP A 162 -10.61 11.89 11.40
CA ASP A 162 -11.32 10.82 10.70
C ASP A 162 -11.75 9.73 11.70
N PRO A 163 -12.95 9.15 11.56
CA PRO A 163 -13.49 8.19 12.54
C PRO A 163 -12.72 6.88 12.60
N GLY A 164 -11.85 6.60 11.62
CA GLY A 164 -10.91 5.47 11.64
C GLY A 164 -9.50 5.83 12.11
N ILE A 165 -9.22 7.12 12.36
CA ILE A 165 -7.92 7.65 12.80
C ILE A 165 -7.94 8.01 14.27
N LEU A 166 -8.87 8.88 14.70
CA LEU A 166 -9.13 9.12 16.12
C LEU A 166 -10.16 8.10 16.59
N PHE A 167 -9.68 6.94 17.04
CA PHE A 167 -10.49 5.74 17.21
C PHE A 167 -10.02 4.86 18.36
N ASN A 168 -10.95 4.55 19.28
CA ASN A 168 -10.69 3.65 20.41
C ASN A 168 -11.05 2.19 20.07
N ILE A 169 -10.02 1.36 19.81
CA ILE A 169 -10.17 -0.07 19.51
C ILE A 169 -10.54 -0.94 20.72
N TYR A 170 -10.45 -0.40 21.95
CA TYR A 170 -10.64 -1.12 23.22
C TYR A 170 -12.08 -1.05 23.74
N THR A 171 -13.06 -0.91 22.83
CA THR A 171 -14.50 -0.85 23.16
C THR A 171 -15.27 -2.01 22.53
N SER A 172 -16.48 -2.30 23.02
CA SER A 172 -17.38 -3.33 22.47
C SER A 172 -18.85 -2.93 22.66
N PRO A 173 -19.72 -3.02 21.62
CA PRO A 173 -19.43 -3.46 20.26
C PRO A 173 -18.52 -2.47 19.50
N LEU A 174 -17.81 -2.95 18.50
CA LEU A 174 -16.88 -2.16 17.69
C LEU A 174 -17.32 -2.14 16.23
N THR A 175 -17.30 -0.97 15.60
CA THR A 175 -17.50 -0.81 14.15
C THR A 175 -16.45 0.15 13.65
N TYR A 176 -15.76 -0.23 12.58
CA TYR A 176 -14.63 0.51 12.05
C TYR A 176 -14.94 1.07 10.67
N ILE A 177 -14.69 2.36 10.48
CA ILE A 177 -14.80 3.03 9.18
C ILE A 177 -13.39 3.20 8.63
N MET A 178 -13.12 2.58 7.49
CA MET A 178 -11.84 2.69 6.81
C MET A 178 -11.54 4.16 6.45
N PRO A 179 -10.36 4.71 6.80
CA PRO A 179 -9.96 6.05 6.37
C PRO A 179 -9.58 6.08 4.88
N GLY A 180 -9.54 7.27 4.28
CA GLY A 180 -9.23 7.47 2.87
C GLY A 180 -10.36 7.16 1.89
N PRO A 181 -10.11 7.30 0.58
CA PRO A 181 -11.13 7.09 -0.46
C PRO A 181 -11.63 5.64 -0.50
N THR A 182 -12.79 5.41 -1.10
CA THR A 182 -13.30 4.05 -1.30
C THR A 182 -12.39 3.26 -2.24
N VAL A 183 -12.37 1.93 -2.09
CA VAL A 183 -11.78 1.03 -3.09
C VAL A 183 -12.44 1.29 -4.45
N VAL A 184 -11.64 1.28 -5.53
CA VAL A 184 -12.14 1.47 -6.90
C VAL A 184 -13.27 0.47 -7.18
N SER A 185 -14.39 0.99 -7.72
CA SER A 185 -15.58 0.19 -8.00
C SER A 185 -15.25 -1.01 -8.88
N GLY A 186 -15.71 -2.20 -8.48
CA GLY A 186 -15.49 -3.45 -9.20
C GLY A 186 -14.27 -4.24 -8.73
N LEU A 187 -13.35 -3.63 -7.97
CA LEU A 187 -12.26 -4.36 -7.33
C LEU A 187 -12.73 -5.00 -6.02
N PRO A 188 -12.23 -6.20 -5.67
CA PRO A 188 -12.44 -6.75 -4.34
C PRO A 188 -11.70 -5.88 -3.31
N SER A 189 -12.22 -5.77 -2.09
CA SER A 189 -11.52 -5.07 -0.99
C SER A 189 -10.24 -5.79 -0.55
N SER A 190 -10.03 -7.03 -1.01
CA SER A 190 -8.81 -7.81 -0.87
C SER A 190 -8.86 -9.08 -1.71
N VAL A 191 -7.70 -9.57 -2.13
CA VAL A 191 -7.55 -10.94 -2.66
C VAL A 191 -7.26 -11.94 -1.54
N ALA A 192 -7.31 -13.23 -1.85
CA ALA A 192 -7.00 -14.29 -0.90
C ALA A 192 -5.56 -14.12 -0.37
N GLN A 193 -5.44 -13.96 0.95
CA GLN A 193 -4.15 -13.87 1.62
C GLN A 193 -3.56 -15.27 1.81
N GLY A 194 -2.25 -15.41 1.61
CA GLY A 194 -1.56 -16.70 1.70
C GLY A 194 -0.12 -16.63 1.19
N SER A 195 0.63 -17.72 1.39
CA SER A 195 1.98 -17.84 0.83
C SER A 195 1.91 -17.88 -0.69
N SER A 196 2.47 -16.88 -1.37
CA SER A 196 2.67 -16.92 -2.83
C SER A 196 4.06 -17.46 -3.14
N THR A 197 4.16 -18.46 -4.03
CA THR A 197 5.44 -18.77 -4.66
C THR A 197 5.74 -17.68 -5.68
N ALA A 198 6.82 -16.92 -5.48
CA ALA A 198 7.26 -15.91 -6.44
C ALA A 198 7.42 -16.57 -7.81
N THR A 199 6.52 -16.25 -8.73
CA THR A 199 6.51 -16.80 -10.10
C THR A 199 7.36 -15.94 -11.05
N ALA A 200 7.69 -14.73 -10.59
CA ALA A 200 8.63 -13.83 -11.23
C ALA A 200 9.41 -13.09 -10.13
N THR A 201 10.66 -12.78 -10.41
CA THR A 201 11.46 -11.81 -9.65
C THR A 201 11.82 -10.68 -10.60
N SER A 202 11.63 -9.45 -10.14
CA SER A 202 12.09 -8.27 -10.85
C SER A 202 13.21 -7.62 -10.04
N SER A 203 14.18 -7.04 -10.73
CA SER A 203 15.22 -6.22 -10.11
C SER A 203 15.05 -4.81 -10.64
N ALA A 204 15.19 -3.82 -9.76
CA ALA A 204 15.03 -2.42 -10.13
C ALA A 204 15.96 -2.08 -11.30
N THR A 205 15.37 -1.75 -12.45
CA THR A 205 16.07 -1.26 -13.64
C THR A 205 16.40 0.21 -13.45
N VAL A 206 17.69 0.57 -13.46
CA VAL A 206 18.10 1.98 -13.41
C VAL A 206 17.89 2.59 -14.81
N PRO A 207 17.17 3.72 -14.95
CA PRO A 207 17.01 4.39 -16.24
C PRO A 207 18.36 4.67 -16.90
N GLY A 208 18.51 4.26 -18.16
CA GLY A 208 19.73 4.44 -18.97
C GLY A 208 20.76 3.32 -18.89
N ASN A 209 20.57 2.29 -18.05
CA ASN A 209 21.46 1.13 -17.98
C ASN A 209 20.76 -0.11 -18.54
N ALA A 210 20.85 -0.32 -19.86
CA ALA A 210 20.37 -1.54 -20.49
C ALA A 210 21.17 -2.73 -19.96
N SER A 211 20.54 -3.53 -19.10
CA SER A 211 21.05 -4.83 -18.67
C SER A 211 21.10 -5.76 -19.88
N THR A 212 22.30 -6.05 -20.38
CA THR A 212 22.55 -7.15 -21.31
C THR A 212 22.27 -8.45 -20.58
N GLY A 213 21.09 -9.04 -20.83
CA GLY A 213 20.70 -10.34 -20.30
C GLY A 213 21.72 -11.42 -20.68
N GLY A 214 22.58 -11.79 -19.73
CA GLY A 214 23.44 -12.96 -19.84
C GLY A 214 22.66 -14.21 -19.45
N THR A 215 22.21 -14.98 -20.43
CA THR A 215 21.78 -16.37 -20.24
C THR A 215 22.95 -17.19 -19.69
N SER A 216 22.90 -17.56 -18.41
CA SER A 216 23.73 -18.64 -17.89
C SER A 216 22.87 -19.91 -17.81
N SER A 217 22.94 -20.74 -18.85
CA SER A 217 22.55 -22.15 -18.73
C SER A 217 23.64 -22.86 -17.94
N ARG A 218 23.30 -23.41 -16.78
CA ARG A 218 24.13 -24.45 -16.16
C ARG A 218 23.63 -25.81 -16.62
N THR A 219 24.47 -26.50 -17.39
CA THR A 219 24.52 -27.97 -17.47
C THR A 219 25.05 -28.55 -16.17
#